data_AF-A0A7C0U6B1-F1
#
_entry.id   AF-A0A7C0U6B1-F1
#
_cell.length_a   1.000
_cell.length_b   1.000
_cell.length_c   1.000
_cell.angle_alpha   90.00
_cell.angle_beta   90.00
_cell.angle_gamma   90.00
#
_symmetry.space_group_name_H-M   'P 1'
#
loop_
_entity.id
_entity.type
_entity.pdbx_description
1 polymer ?
#
loop_
_entity_poly.entity_id
_entity_poly.type
_entity_poly.pdbx_seq_one_letter_code
_entity_poly.pdbx_strand_id
1 'polypeptide(L)'
;MSRLDRKANEVFAGRLVRKDLVRKVKVGANVPVYVLEYLLGKYCATDDSQAIEAGLRLVNTTLANNFVRPDESNKVQALVREKGKHTLIDKVKVRYVAHEDKYWAELVNFGHKYVHVPDHYVRQYDLLLMGGIWAQVEIRHEYDEEVRGKKSPFWIDKIKPIQLGSFDLDEYLECRKAFNTEEWVDL
;
A
#
# COMPACT_ATOMS: atom_id res chain seq x y z
N MET A 1 29.19 2.79 -0.26
CA MET A 1 28.52 1.88 -1.23
C MET A 1 29.54 1.37 -2.22
N SER A 2 29.36 0.15 -2.71
CA SER A 2 30.11 -0.35 -3.87
C SER A 2 29.76 0.51 -5.10
N ARG A 3 30.57 0.47 -6.16
CA ARG A 3 30.22 1.11 -7.45
C ARG A 3 28.92 0.55 -8.01
N LEU A 4 28.64 -0.73 -7.75
CA LEU A 4 27.46 -1.45 -8.20
C LEU A 4 26.19 -0.93 -7.52
N ASP A 5 26.22 -0.69 -6.20
CA ASP A 5 25.05 -0.19 -5.46
C ASP A 5 24.61 1.19 -5.95
N ARG A 6 25.56 2.08 -6.30
CA ARG A 6 25.25 3.42 -6.82
C ARG A 6 24.58 3.34 -8.19
N LYS A 7 25.16 2.54 -9.10
CA LYS A 7 24.59 2.27 -10.42
C LYS A 7 23.19 1.65 -10.31
N ALA A 8 23.00 0.73 -9.38
CA ALA A 8 21.70 0.14 -9.07
C ALA A 8 20.70 1.24 -8.68
N ASN A 9 21.02 2.08 -7.70
CA ASN A 9 20.13 3.16 -7.23
C ASN A 9 19.76 4.16 -8.34
N GLU A 10 20.69 4.45 -9.25
CA GLU A 10 20.44 5.34 -10.39
C GLU A 10 19.50 4.71 -11.43
N VAL A 11 19.77 3.45 -11.82
CA VAL A 11 19.02 2.77 -12.89
C VAL A 11 17.65 2.26 -12.42
N PHE A 12 17.55 1.82 -11.16
CA PHE A 12 16.35 1.26 -10.55
C PHE A 12 15.80 2.17 -9.44
N ALA A 13 15.87 3.49 -9.63
CA ALA A 13 15.36 4.47 -8.69
C ALA A 13 13.91 4.15 -8.26
N GLY A 14 13.68 4.08 -6.95
CA GLY A 14 12.37 3.73 -6.37
C GLY A 14 11.96 2.26 -6.49
N ARG A 15 12.79 1.40 -7.08
CA ARG A 15 12.57 -0.06 -7.23
C ARG A 15 13.53 -0.89 -6.39
N LEU A 16 14.61 -0.28 -5.90
CA LEU A 16 15.54 -0.92 -4.99
C LEU A 16 15.12 -0.75 -3.54
N VAL A 17 15.31 -1.83 -2.78
CA VAL A 17 14.95 -1.87 -1.38
C VAL A 17 16.15 -2.36 -0.57
N ARG A 18 16.55 -1.51 0.37
CA ARG A 18 17.58 -1.78 1.38
C ARG A 18 17.11 -2.82 2.38
N LYS A 19 17.45 -4.10 2.16
CA LYS A 19 17.02 -5.23 3.00
C LYS A 19 17.52 -5.15 4.45
N ASP A 20 18.65 -4.48 4.69
CA ASP A 20 19.15 -4.18 6.03
C ASP A 20 18.18 -3.29 6.83
N LEU A 21 17.58 -2.28 6.18
CA LEU A 21 16.60 -1.38 6.79
C LEU A 21 15.27 -2.08 7.06
N VAL A 22 14.85 -2.98 6.17
CA VAL A 22 13.63 -3.80 6.37
C VAL A 22 13.73 -4.59 7.68
N ARG A 23 14.88 -5.21 7.95
CA ARG A 23 15.11 -5.96 9.20
C ARG A 23 15.03 -5.07 10.44
N LYS A 24 15.57 -3.84 10.37
CA LYS A 24 15.52 -2.87 11.48
C LYS A 24 14.08 -2.45 11.83
N VAL A 25 13.24 -2.19 10.82
CA VAL A 25 11.86 -1.72 11.02
C VAL A 25 10.91 -2.86 11.45
N LYS A 26 11.15 -4.08 10.97
CA LYS A 26 10.29 -5.25 11.25
C LYS A 26 10.13 -5.56 12.75
N VAL A 27 11.11 -5.22 13.59
CA VAL A 27 11.12 -5.53 15.03
C VAL A 27 9.98 -4.83 15.80
N GLY A 28 9.36 -3.76 15.25
CA GLY A 28 8.33 -2.98 15.94
C GLY A 28 6.89 -3.10 15.41
N ALA A 29 6.65 -3.79 14.30
CA ALA A 29 5.36 -3.75 13.62
C ALA A 29 4.95 -5.10 13.02
N ASN A 30 3.73 -5.57 13.32
CA ASN A 30 3.13 -6.75 12.70
C ASN A 30 2.58 -6.42 11.30
N VAL A 31 3.49 -6.01 10.42
CA VAL A 31 3.20 -5.53 9.07
C VAL A 31 3.84 -6.51 8.07
N PRO A 32 3.15 -6.89 6.99
CA PRO A 32 3.75 -7.74 5.97
C PRO A 32 5.03 -7.11 5.39
N VAL A 33 6.04 -7.94 5.15
CA VAL A 33 7.39 -7.47 4.76
C VAL A 33 7.34 -6.62 3.49
N TYR A 34 6.58 -7.02 2.47
CA TYR A 34 6.47 -6.26 1.22
C TYR A 34 5.86 -4.85 1.38
N VAL A 35 5.05 -4.62 2.43
CA VAL A 35 4.55 -3.27 2.75
C VAL A 35 5.69 -2.40 3.28
N LEU A 36 6.54 -2.95 4.14
CA LEU A 36 7.75 -2.27 4.62
C LEU A 36 8.70 -1.98 3.46
N GLU A 37 8.90 -2.96 2.57
CA GLU A 37 9.74 -2.83 1.39
C GLU A 37 9.27 -1.71 0.47
N TYR A 38 7.97 -1.62 0.21
CA TYR A 38 7.38 -0.52 -0.55
C TYR A 38 7.65 0.85 0.10
N LEU A 39 7.39 0.98 1.41
CA LEU A 39 7.59 2.26 2.11
C LEU A 39 9.07 2.65 2.15
N LEU A 40 9.97 1.69 2.35
CA LEU A 40 11.41 1.91 2.34
C LEU A 40 11.93 2.22 0.93
N GLY A 41 11.43 1.55 -0.12
CA GLY A 41 11.76 1.90 -1.50
C GLY A 41 11.29 3.32 -1.88
N LYS A 42 10.15 3.76 -1.31
CA LYS A 42 9.63 5.11 -1.55
C LYS A 42 10.41 6.21 -0.83
N TYR A 43 10.82 6.00 0.42
CA TYR A 43 11.38 7.06 1.27
C TYR A 43 12.89 6.90 1.58
N CYS A 44 13.47 5.74 1.32
CA CYS A 44 14.86 5.41 1.66
C CYS A 44 15.66 4.87 0.46
N ALA A 45 15.22 5.13 -0.78
CA ALA A 45 15.98 4.84 -2.01
C ALA A 45 17.11 5.86 -2.22
N THR A 46 18.02 5.93 -1.26
CA THR A 46 19.18 6.83 -1.26
C THR A 46 20.28 6.25 -0.36
N ASP A 47 21.50 6.74 -0.53
CA ASP A 47 22.70 6.37 0.22
C ASP A 47 23.15 7.43 1.23
N ASP A 48 22.61 8.65 1.14
CA ASP A 48 22.81 9.70 2.14
C ASP A 48 22.22 9.28 3.50
N SER A 49 23.08 9.17 4.51
CA SER A 49 22.72 8.74 5.86
C SER A 49 21.68 9.66 6.51
N GLN A 50 21.74 10.97 6.26
CA GLN A 50 20.77 11.93 6.80
C GLN A 50 19.40 11.74 6.14
N ALA A 51 19.36 11.62 4.81
CA ALA A 51 18.14 11.33 4.07
C ALA A 51 17.52 9.97 4.47
N ILE A 52 18.33 8.93 4.70
CA ILE A 52 17.86 7.62 5.18
C ILE A 52 17.22 7.74 6.56
N GLU A 53 17.85 8.47 7.49
CA GLU A 53 17.30 8.64 8.83
C GLU A 53 15.96 9.41 8.80
N ALA A 54 15.88 10.46 7.97
CA ALA A 54 14.64 11.16 7.72
C ALA A 54 13.58 10.26 7.07
N GLY A 55 13.95 9.45 6.09
CA GLY A 55 13.10 8.46 5.44
C GLY A 55 12.55 7.43 6.43
N LEU A 56 13.38 6.91 7.33
CA LEU A 56 12.95 5.99 8.38
C LEU A 56 11.94 6.62 9.33
N ARG A 57 12.13 7.90 9.71
CA ARG A 57 11.12 8.64 10.50
C ARG A 57 9.78 8.74 9.77
N LEU A 58 9.80 9.03 8.46
CA LEU A 58 8.60 9.08 7.63
C LEU A 58 7.91 7.72 7.52
N VAL A 59 8.67 6.64 7.33
CA VAL A 59 8.15 5.26 7.30
C VAL A 59 7.45 4.93 8.62
N ASN A 60 8.13 5.14 9.75
CA ASN A 60 7.57 4.86 11.08
C ASN A 60 6.31 5.69 11.35
N THR A 61 6.31 6.97 10.98
CA THR A 61 5.15 7.86 11.13
C THR A 61 3.98 7.41 10.23
N THR A 62 4.28 7.02 8.99
CA THR A 62 3.27 6.51 8.05
C THR A 62 2.62 5.22 8.59
N LEU A 63 3.43 4.29 9.10
CA LEU A 63 2.93 3.07 9.69
C LEU A 63 2.09 3.35 10.94
N ALA A 64 2.58 4.21 11.85
CA ALA A 64 1.86 4.53 13.09
C ALA A 64 0.50 5.20 12.84
N ASN A 65 0.40 6.05 11.81
CA ASN A 65 -0.83 6.82 11.55
C ASN A 65 -1.82 6.11 10.62
N ASN A 66 -1.32 5.28 9.70
CA ASN A 66 -2.14 4.75 8.61
C ASN A 66 -2.29 3.23 8.65
N PHE A 67 -1.34 2.48 9.22
CA PHE A 67 -1.49 1.01 9.29
C PHE A 67 -2.51 0.64 10.35
N VAL A 68 -3.60 -0.01 9.92
CA VAL A 68 -4.64 -0.45 10.84
C VAL A 68 -4.23 -1.76 11.47
N ARG A 69 -4.18 -1.79 12.80
CA ARG A 69 -4.07 -3.03 13.57
C ARG A 69 -5.49 -3.58 13.81
N PRO A 70 -5.76 -4.88 13.59
CA PRO A 70 -7.11 -5.44 13.73
C PRO A 70 -7.77 -5.17 15.09
N ASP A 71 -6.98 -5.17 16.17
CA ASP A 71 -7.40 -4.87 17.55
C ASP A 71 -7.78 -3.39 17.77
N GLU A 72 -7.29 -2.48 16.92
CA GLU A 72 -7.62 -1.05 16.95
C GLU A 72 -8.67 -0.64 15.90
N SER A 73 -9.27 -1.60 15.19
CA SER A 73 -10.20 -1.38 14.07
C SER A 73 -11.33 -0.39 14.40
N ASN A 74 -12.03 -0.59 15.52
CA ASN A 74 -13.15 0.27 15.94
C ASN A 74 -12.70 1.72 16.20
N LYS A 75 -11.54 1.90 16.83
CA LYS A 75 -10.95 3.23 17.06
C LYS A 75 -10.67 3.95 15.74
N VAL A 76 -10.16 3.23 14.74
CA VAL A 76 -9.91 3.80 13.41
C VAL A 76 -11.23 4.12 12.68
N GLN A 77 -12.27 3.30 12.82
CA GLN A 77 -13.60 3.61 12.26
C GLN A 77 -14.18 4.91 12.84
N ALA A 78 -14.09 5.09 14.17
CA ALA A 78 -14.47 6.33 14.84
C ALA A 78 -13.65 7.53 14.34
N LEU A 79 -12.33 7.36 14.18
CA LEU A 79 -11.45 8.39 13.63
C LEU A 79 -11.87 8.84 12.22
N VAL A 80 -12.22 7.89 11.33
CA VAL A 80 -12.69 8.21 9.97
C VAL A 80 -14.01 8.98 10.03
N ARG A 81 -14.93 8.61 10.92
CA ARG A 81 -16.18 9.33 11.15
C ARG A 81 -15.95 10.76 11.64
N GLU A 82 -15.10 10.94 12.66
CA GLU A 82 -14.81 12.24 13.27
C GLU A 82 -14.08 13.19 12.31
N LYS A 83 -13.09 12.67 11.57
CA LYS A 83 -12.32 13.46 10.61
C LYS A 83 -13.03 13.63 9.26
N GLY A 84 -14.10 12.87 9.02
CA GLY A 84 -14.74 12.72 7.71
C GLY A 84 -13.93 11.91 6.71
N LYS A 85 -12.59 11.93 6.77
CA LYS A 85 -11.70 11.26 5.83
C LYS A 85 -10.38 10.87 6.48
N HIS A 86 -9.82 9.72 6.11
CA HIS A 86 -8.51 9.26 6.58
C HIS A 86 -7.81 8.39 5.52
N THR A 87 -6.50 8.28 5.62
CA THR A 87 -5.71 7.36 4.80
C THR A 87 -5.30 6.15 5.62
N LEU A 88 -5.55 4.96 5.10
CA LEU A 88 -5.24 3.68 5.72
C LEU A 88 -4.23 2.90 4.88
N ILE A 89 -3.45 2.03 5.52
CA ILE A 89 -2.76 0.92 4.87
C ILE A 89 -3.47 -0.35 5.33
N ASP A 90 -4.13 -1.02 4.40
CA ASP A 90 -4.94 -2.19 4.67
C ASP A 90 -4.94 -3.15 3.47
N LYS A 91 -5.32 -4.40 3.73
CA LYS A 91 -5.68 -5.35 2.69
C LYS A 91 -7.11 -5.11 2.25
N VAL A 92 -7.26 -4.85 0.95
CA VAL A 92 -8.55 -4.62 0.28
C VAL A 92 -8.92 -5.86 -0.51
N LYS A 93 -10.13 -6.35 -0.30
CA LYS A 93 -10.78 -7.36 -1.15
C LYS A 93 -12.05 -6.78 -1.71
N VAL A 94 -12.52 -7.25 -2.84
CA VAL A 94 -13.80 -6.89 -3.43
C VAL A 94 -14.57 -8.17 -3.75
N ARG A 95 -15.88 -8.13 -3.56
CA ARG A 95 -16.78 -9.18 -4.03
C ARG A 95 -17.96 -8.55 -4.77
N TYR A 96 -18.45 -9.27 -5.78
CA TYR A 96 -19.70 -8.94 -6.45
C TYR A 96 -20.87 -9.56 -5.68
N VAL A 97 -21.91 -8.76 -5.40
CA VAL A 97 -23.12 -9.21 -4.72
C VAL A 97 -24.28 -9.14 -5.71
N ALA A 98 -24.60 -10.28 -6.32
CA ALA A 98 -25.52 -10.36 -7.46
C ALA A 98 -26.95 -9.84 -7.19
N HIS A 99 -27.48 -10.06 -5.98
CA HIS A 99 -28.83 -9.57 -5.63
C HIS A 99 -28.90 -8.06 -5.43
N GLU A 100 -27.75 -7.38 -5.34
CA GLU A 100 -27.63 -5.93 -5.26
C GLU A 100 -27.06 -5.31 -6.54
N ASP A 101 -26.64 -6.15 -7.50
CA ASP A 101 -25.85 -5.75 -8.68
C ASP A 101 -24.71 -4.78 -8.32
N LYS A 102 -23.95 -5.13 -7.28
CA LYS A 102 -22.98 -4.20 -6.66
C LYS A 102 -21.70 -4.86 -6.19
N TYR A 103 -20.59 -4.15 -6.39
CA TYR A 103 -19.32 -4.47 -5.76
C TYR A 103 -19.22 -3.88 -4.36
N TRP A 104 -18.82 -4.71 -3.41
CA TRP A 104 -18.52 -4.30 -2.04
C TRP A 104 -17.07 -4.63 -1.70
N ALA A 105 -16.34 -3.63 -1.24
CA ALA A 105 -15.02 -3.81 -0.69
C ALA A 105 -15.06 -4.26 0.78
N GLU A 106 -14.11 -5.12 1.12
CA GLU A 106 -13.72 -5.47 2.48
C GLU A 106 -12.34 -4.86 2.75
N LEU A 107 -12.25 -4.06 3.80
CA LEU A 107 -11.00 -3.60 4.38
C LEU A 107 -10.72 -4.48 5.60
N VAL A 108 -9.74 -5.38 5.48
CA VAL A 108 -9.57 -6.52 6.38
C VAL A 108 -9.23 -6.08 7.80
N ASN A 109 -8.24 -5.19 7.97
CA ASN A 109 -7.83 -4.72 9.29
C ASN A 109 -8.73 -3.61 9.82
N PHE A 110 -9.29 -2.77 8.93
CA PHE A 110 -10.36 -1.83 9.27
C PHE A 110 -11.62 -2.54 9.76
N GLY A 111 -11.80 -3.81 9.39
CA GLY A 111 -12.85 -4.68 9.93
C GLY A 111 -14.24 -4.41 9.34
N HIS A 112 -14.33 -3.87 8.12
CA HIS A 112 -15.61 -3.53 7.49
C HIS A 112 -15.75 -4.19 6.12
N LYS A 113 -16.85 -4.95 5.92
CA LYS A 113 -17.10 -5.75 4.70
C LYS A 113 -17.99 -5.06 3.67
N TYR A 114 -18.65 -3.97 4.02
CA TYR A 114 -19.52 -3.22 3.12
C TYR A 114 -18.92 -1.83 2.93
N VAL A 115 -17.79 -1.72 2.25
CA VAL A 115 -17.22 -0.41 1.90
C VAL A 115 -17.52 -0.14 0.43
N HIS A 116 -18.10 1.02 0.12
CA HIS A 116 -18.38 1.38 -1.27
C HIS A 116 -17.07 1.55 -2.02
N VAL A 117 -16.96 0.95 -3.20
CA VAL A 117 -15.75 0.99 -4.04
C VAL A 117 -16.11 1.41 -5.45
N PRO A 118 -15.37 2.34 -6.08
CA PRO A 118 -15.56 2.67 -7.48
C PRO A 118 -15.24 1.49 -8.41
N ASP A 119 -16.15 1.17 -9.33
CA ASP A 119 -16.03 0.03 -10.25
C ASP A 119 -14.77 0.05 -11.13
N HIS A 120 -14.22 1.23 -11.43
CA HIS A 120 -13.01 1.34 -12.24
C HIS A 120 -11.81 0.65 -11.56
N TYR A 121 -11.74 0.65 -10.23
CA TYR A 121 -10.67 -0.05 -9.50
C TYR A 121 -10.77 -1.55 -9.64
N VAL A 122 -11.99 -2.08 -9.70
CA VAL A 122 -12.24 -3.52 -9.89
C VAL A 122 -11.73 -3.99 -11.25
N ARG A 123 -11.92 -3.17 -12.30
CA ARG A 123 -11.40 -3.43 -13.65
C ARG A 123 -9.90 -3.21 -13.79
N GLN A 124 -9.35 -2.29 -13.00
CA GLN A 124 -7.93 -1.95 -13.05
C GLN A 124 -7.07 -2.97 -12.29
N TYR A 125 -7.60 -3.54 -11.21
CA TYR A 125 -6.85 -4.40 -10.30
C TYR A 125 -7.59 -5.73 -10.07
N ASP A 126 -7.44 -6.68 -10.99
CA ASP A 126 -8.12 -7.99 -10.97
C ASP A 126 -7.96 -8.74 -9.64
N LEU A 127 -6.80 -8.59 -9.00
CA LEU A 127 -6.51 -9.20 -7.70
C LEU A 127 -7.49 -8.78 -6.58
N LEU A 128 -8.20 -7.66 -6.72
CA LEU A 128 -9.26 -7.24 -5.80
C LEU A 128 -10.38 -8.28 -5.72
N LEU A 129 -10.78 -8.88 -6.85
CA LEU A 129 -11.83 -9.91 -6.91
C LEU A 129 -11.36 -11.32 -6.52
N MET A 130 -10.05 -11.47 -6.25
CA MET A 130 -9.43 -12.75 -5.89
C MET A 130 -8.97 -12.74 -4.43
N GLY A 131 -7.66 -12.77 -4.19
CA GLY A 131 -7.05 -12.81 -2.86
C GLY A 131 -7.01 -11.45 -2.14
N GLY A 132 -7.35 -10.36 -2.83
CA GLY A 132 -7.19 -8.98 -2.40
C GLY A 132 -5.76 -8.47 -2.53
N ILE A 133 -5.61 -7.15 -2.43
CA ILE A 133 -4.33 -6.46 -2.50
C ILE A 133 -4.07 -5.66 -1.23
N TRP A 134 -2.80 -5.52 -0.85
CA TRP A 134 -2.42 -4.48 0.10
C TRP A 134 -2.33 -3.14 -0.61
N ALA A 135 -2.96 -2.13 -0.03
CA ALA A 135 -3.02 -0.80 -0.62
C ALA A 135 -3.01 0.29 0.44
N GLN A 136 -2.55 1.47 0.04
CA GLN A 136 -2.90 2.70 0.71
C GLN A 136 -4.30 3.10 0.21
N VAL A 137 -5.26 3.20 1.12
CA VAL A 137 -6.67 3.46 0.85
C VAL A 137 -7.07 4.78 1.46
N GLU A 138 -7.63 5.66 0.64
CA GLU A 138 -8.25 6.87 1.12
C GLU A 138 -9.73 6.57 1.37
N ILE A 139 -10.11 6.54 2.65
CA ILE A 139 -11.46 6.21 3.09
C ILE A 139 -12.16 7.46 3.60
N ARG A 140 -13.43 7.59 3.28
CA ARG A 140 -14.29 8.69 3.69
C ARG A 140 -15.53 8.15 4.39
N HIS A 141 -15.98 8.88 5.39
CA HIS A 141 -17.27 8.66 6.03
C HIS A 141 -18.28 9.65 5.44
N GLU A 142 -19.32 9.11 4.80
CA GLU A 142 -20.49 9.86 4.34
C GLU A 142 -21.73 9.08 4.73
N TYR A 143 -22.47 9.63 5.69
CA TYR A 143 -23.74 9.10 6.13
C TYR A 143 -24.85 9.99 5.60
N ASP A 144 -25.85 9.37 5.01
CA ASP A 144 -26.99 10.02 4.37
C ASP A 144 -28.26 9.44 5.01
N GLU A 145 -28.90 10.27 5.84
CA GLU A 145 -30.07 9.89 6.64
C GLU A 145 -31.33 9.67 5.79
N GLU A 146 -31.39 10.25 4.60
CA GLU A 146 -32.56 10.21 3.72
C GLU A 146 -32.61 8.94 2.87
N VAL A 147 -31.44 8.35 2.59
CA VAL A 147 -31.33 7.12 1.79
C VAL A 147 -31.50 5.88 2.68
N ARG A 148 -32.75 5.48 2.86
CA ARG A 148 -33.10 4.16 3.41
C ARG A 148 -32.42 3.05 2.59
N GLY A 149 -31.60 2.23 3.25
CA GLY A 149 -30.99 1.04 2.64
C GLY A 149 -29.48 1.12 2.33
N LYS A 150 -28.81 2.25 2.56
CA LYS A 150 -27.33 2.29 2.52
C LYS A 150 -26.78 1.41 3.67
N LYS A 151 -26.21 0.25 3.33
CA LYS A 151 -25.61 -0.71 4.30
C LYS A 151 -24.37 -0.17 5.01
N SER A 152 -23.83 0.98 4.62
CA SER A 152 -22.56 1.50 5.14
C SER A 152 -22.34 2.98 4.85
N PRO A 153 -21.76 3.73 5.81
CA PRO A 153 -21.31 5.10 5.60
C PRO A 153 -19.88 5.20 5.02
N PHE A 154 -19.19 4.09 4.77
CA PHE A 154 -17.78 4.10 4.40
C PHE A 154 -17.57 3.97 2.89
N TRP A 155 -16.80 4.90 2.32
CA TRP A 155 -16.50 5.00 0.90
C TRP A 155 -15.00 4.99 0.65
N ILE A 156 -14.57 4.25 -0.36
CA ILE A 156 -13.21 4.33 -0.90
C ILE A 156 -13.20 5.46 -1.94
N ASP A 157 -12.45 6.52 -1.65
CA ASP A 157 -12.19 7.59 -2.62
C ASP A 157 -11.01 7.20 -3.53
N LYS A 158 -9.97 6.56 -2.97
CA LYS A 158 -8.75 6.20 -3.71
C LYS A 158 -8.13 4.89 -3.24
N ILE A 159 -7.68 4.06 -4.17
CA ILE A 159 -6.85 2.88 -3.92
C ILE A 159 -5.50 3.08 -4.60
N LYS A 160 -4.42 2.98 -3.83
CA LYS A 160 -3.05 2.91 -4.35
C LYS A 160 -2.41 1.58 -3.92
N PRO A 161 -2.31 0.59 -4.82
CA PRO A 161 -1.67 -0.67 -4.52
C PRO A 161 -0.24 -0.47 -3.98
N ILE A 162 0.09 -1.23 -2.95
CA ILE A 162 1.44 -1.33 -2.36
C ILE A 162 2.18 -2.51 -2.99
N GLN A 163 1.45 -3.57 -3.32
CA GLN A 163 1.96 -4.62 -4.20
C GLN A 163 2.10 -4.06 -5.62
N LEU A 164 3.05 -4.59 -6.41
CA LEU A 164 3.09 -4.36 -7.85
C LEU A 164 1.74 -4.81 -8.43
N GLY A 165 0.83 -3.85 -8.60
CA GLY A 165 -0.46 -4.08 -9.24
C GLY A 165 -0.28 -4.43 -10.72
N SER A 166 0.87 -4.05 -11.29
CA SER A 166 1.36 -4.39 -12.62
C SER A 166 2.89 -4.41 -12.59
N PHE A 167 3.51 -5.38 -13.24
CA PHE A 167 4.94 -5.40 -13.52
C PHE A 167 5.15 -4.88 -14.94
N ASP A 168 5.84 -3.75 -15.07
CA ASP A 168 6.25 -3.24 -16.38
C ASP A 168 7.51 -3.99 -16.82
N LEU A 169 7.29 -5.04 -17.63
CA LEU A 169 8.37 -5.88 -18.13
C LEU A 169 9.30 -5.11 -19.07
N ASP A 170 8.75 -4.24 -19.91
CA ASP A 170 9.53 -3.51 -20.91
C ASP A 170 10.51 -2.54 -20.23
N GLU A 171 10.01 -1.78 -19.24
CA GLU A 171 10.86 -0.89 -18.45
C GLU A 171 11.91 -1.67 -17.65
N TYR A 172 11.55 -2.81 -17.07
CA TYR A 172 12.51 -3.66 -16.37
C TYR A 172 13.63 -4.15 -17.31
N LEU A 173 13.28 -4.55 -18.54
CA LEU A 173 14.23 -4.98 -19.56
C LEU A 173 15.16 -3.83 -19.97
N GLU A 174 14.66 -2.61 -20.12
CA GLU A 174 15.49 -1.43 -20.40
C GLU A 174 16.48 -1.14 -19.26
N CYS A 175 16.02 -1.15 -18.00
CA CYS A 175 16.91 -1.00 -16.84
C CYS A 175 17.97 -2.12 -16.79
N ARG A 176 17.59 -3.37 -17.07
CA ARG A 176 18.51 -4.52 -17.06
C ARG A 176 19.65 -4.36 -18.08
N LYS A 177 19.42 -3.72 -19.23
CA LYS A 177 20.46 -3.49 -20.26
C LYS A 177 21.62 -2.63 -19.76
N ALA A 178 21.43 -1.84 -18.71
CA ALA A 178 22.50 -1.02 -18.15
C ALA A 178 23.59 -1.84 -17.45
N PHE A 179 23.35 -3.12 -17.13
CA PHE A 179 24.24 -3.98 -16.36
C PHE A 179 24.87 -5.07 -17.25
N ASN A 180 26.17 -5.32 -17.08
CA ASN A 180 26.78 -6.52 -17.65
C ASN A 180 26.43 -7.77 -16.82
N THR A 181 26.81 -8.95 -17.29
CA THR A 181 26.48 -10.21 -16.63
C THR A 181 27.07 -10.34 -15.22
N GLU A 182 28.33 -9.94 -15.04
CA GLU A 182 29.02 -10.03 -13.74
C GLU A 182 28.39 -9.07 -12.73
N GLU A 183 28.19 -7.82 -13.14
CA GLU A 183 27.49 -6.79 -12.35
C GLU A 183 26.08 -7.24 -11.96
N TRP A 184 25.36 -7.92 -12.85
CA TRP A 184 24.01 -8.38 -12.55
C TRP A 184 23.96 -9.55 -11.57
N VAL A 185 24.96 -10.43 -11.62
CA VAL A 185 25.05 -11.60 -10.72
C VAL A 185 25.46 -11.18 -9.31
N ASP A 186 26.25 -10.11 -9.19
CA ASP A 186 26.77 -9.58 -7.92
C ASP A 186 25.81 -8.58 -7.21
N LEU A 187 24.63 -8.32 -7.79
CA LEU A 187 23.63 -7.34 -7.33
C LEU A 187 22.61 -7.97 -6.37
#